data_AF-A0A9X6AG21-F1
#
_entry.id   AF-A0A9X6AG21-F1
#
_cell.length_a   1.000
_cell.length_b   1.000
_cell.length_c   1.000
_cell.angle_alpha   90.00
_cell.angle_beta   90.00
_cell.angle_gamma   90.00
#
_symmetry.space_group_name_H-M   'P 1'
#
loop_
_entity.id
_entity.type
_entity.pdbx_description
1 polymer ?
#
loop_
_entity_poly.entity_id
_entity_poly.type
_entity_poly.pdbx_seq_one_letter_code
_entity_poly.pdbx_strand_id
1 'polypeptide(L)'
;VRPRTKAAVLEPALGLPFEAAPMLAAAFVLGLTTQGAKIATDTIVQSSVDDGYRGRIFSVYDVLFNVAFVGAAAVAALMLPPDGRSASLVVTLAAVYTAIAVAMARFEMQ
;
A
#
# COMPACT_ATOMS: atom_id res chain seq x y z
N VAL A 1 1.24 -11.06 6.82
CA VAL A 1 1.30 -11.71 5.47
C VAL A 1 -0.01 -11.69 4.66
N ARG A 2 -1.15 -12.18 5.18
CA ARG A 2 -2.41 -12.41 4.41
C ARG A 2 -3.00 -11.26 3.57
N PRO A 3 -2.84 -9.97 3.91
CA PRO A 3 -3.47 -8.89 3.12
C PRO A 3 -2.70 -8.57 1.82
N ARG A 4 -1.37 -8.73 1.82
CA ARG A 4 -0.50 -8.32 0.70
C ARG A 4 -0.53 -9.29 -0.48
N THR A 5 -0.74 -10.59 -0.20
CA THR A 5 -0.90 -11.62 -1.23
C THR A 5 -2.15 -11.40 -2.07
N LYS A 6 -3.21 -10.81 -1.51
CA LYS A 6 -4.43 -10.48 -2.24
C LYS A 6 -4.18 -9.37 -3.27
N ALA A 7 -3.45 -8.32 -2.89
CA ALA A 7 -3.12 -7.21 -3.80
C ALA A 7 -2.26 -7.67 -4.99
N ALA A 8 -1.23 -8.49 -4.73
CA ALA A 8 -0.33 -8.98 -5.78
C ALA A 8 -1.03 -9.84 -6.85
N VAL A 9 -2.13 -10.52 -6.50
CA VAL A 9 -2.91 -11.35 -7.43
C VAL A 9 -4.05 -10.56 -8.07
N LEU A 10 -4.75 -9.71 -7.30
CA LEU A 10 -5.90 -8.94 -7.83
C LEU A 10 -5.48 -7.82 -8.79
N GLU A 11 -4.37 -7.13 -8.55
CA GLU A 11 -3.96 -5.99 -9.38
C GLU A 11 -3.79 -6.35 -10.87
N PRO A 12 -3.00 -7.36 -11.26
CA PRO A 12 -2.89 -7.71 -12.68
C PRO A 12 -4.21 -8.28 -13.22
N ALA A 13 -4.93 -9.08 -12.44
CA ALA A 13 -6.18 -9.71 -12.89
C ALA A 13 -7.30 -8.69 -13.20
N LEU A 14 -7.35 -7.59 -12.45
CA LEU A 14 -8.39 -6.57 -12.57
C LEU A 14 -7.94 -5.28 -13.27
N GLY A 15 -6.63 -5.00 -13.29
CA GLY A 15 -6.06 -3.81 -13.91
C GLY A 15 -5.74 -3.97 -15.40
N LEU A 16 -5.31 -5.17 -15.84
CA LEU A 16 -4.96 -5.44 -17.25
C LEU A 16 -6.11 -5.36 -18.26
N PRO A 17 -7.38 -5.63 -17.89
CA PRO A 17 -8.50 -5.40 -18.79
C PRO A 17 -8.74 -3.91 -19.09
N PHE A 18 -8.24 -2.99 -18.26
CA PHE A 18 -8.46 -1.55 -18.34
C PHE A 18 -9.94 -1.13 -18.46
N GLU A 19 -10.82 -1.93 -17.87
CA GLU A 19 -12.24 -1.65 -17.74
C GLU A 19 -12.53 -0.97 -16.40
N ALA A 20 -13.47 -0.03 -16.39
CA ALA A 20 -13.73 0.80 -15.20
C ALA A 20 -14.17 -0.02 -13.98
N ALA A 21 -15.07 -0.99 -14.16
CA ALA A 21 -15.59 -1.80 -13.07
C ALA A 21 -14.52 -2.65 -12.33
N PRO A 22 -13.68 -3.44 -13.01
CA PRO A 22 -12.62 -4.19 -12.33
C PRO A 22 -11.53 -3.28 -11.73
N MET A 23 -11.20 -2.14 -12.35
CA MET A 23 -10.29 -1.15 -11.73
C MET A 23 -10.85 -0.59 -10.42
N LEU A 24 -12.14 -0.25 -10.38
CA LEU A 24 -12.78 0.22 -9.15
C LEU A 24 -12.81 -0.86 -8.07
N ALA A 25 -13.06 -2.12 -8.43
CA ALA A 25 -13.00 -3.25 -7.50
C ALA A 25 -11.57 -3.45 -6.95
N ALA A 26 -10.55 -3.36 -7.80
CA ALA A 26 -9.15 -3.44 -7.40
C ALA A 26 -8.77 -2.30 -6.44
N ALA A 27 -9.11 -1.06 -6.80
CA ALA A 27 -8.86 0.13 -6.00
C ALA A 27 -9.55 0.04 -4.63
N PHE A 28 -10.79 -0.46 -4.58
CA PHE A 28 -11.53 -0.67 -3.35
C PHE A 28 -10.84 -1.69 -2.43
N VAL A 29 -10.50 -2.87 -2.95
CA VAL A 29 -9.84 -3.92 -2.13
C VAL A 29 -8.47 -3.46 -1.64
N LEU A 30 -7.71 -2.76 -2.48
CA LEU A 30 -6.42 -2.20 -2.12
C LEU A 30 -6.57 -1.11 -1.04
N GLY A 31 -7.53 -0.21 -1.20
CA GLY A 31 -7.85 0.84 -0.24
C GLY A 31 -8.26 0.26 1.11
N LEU A 32 -9.19 -0.70 1.14
CA LEU A 32 -9.63 -1.37 2.36
C LEU A 32 -8.47 -2.06 3.08
N THR A 33 -7.60 -2.73 2.32
CA THR A 33 -6.43 -3.42 2.87
C THR A 33 -5.43 -2.43 3.47
N THR A 34 -5.18 -1.31 2.79
CA THR A 34 -4.24 -0.26 3.22
C THR A 34 -4.74 0.42 4.49
N GLN A 35 -6.02 0.80 4.53
CA GLN A 35 -6.62 1.46 5.70
C GLN A 35 -6.68 0.51 6.90
N GLY A 36 -7.04 -0.75 6.70
CA GLY A 36 -7.03 -1.75 7.77
C GLY A 36 -5.64 -1.97 8.37
N ALA A 37 -4.60 -2.01 7.52
CA ALA A 37 -3.22 -2.08 7.99
C ALA A 37 -2.81 -0.82 8.78
N LYS A 38 -3.19 0.38 8.30
CA LYS A 38 -2.91 1.66 8.99
C LYS A 38 -3.48 1.66 10.41
N ILE A 39 -4.75 1.28 10.57
CA ILE A 39 -5.41 1.24 11.89
C ILE A 39 -4.69 0.28 12.86
N ALA A 40 -4.32 -0.90 12.38
CA ALA A 40 -3.59 -1.87 13.20
C ALA A 40 -2.21 -1.34 13.62
N THR A 41 -1.48 -0.72 12.69
CA THR A 41 -0.17 -0.11 12.97
C THR A 41 -0.29 1.05 13.96
N ASP A 42 -1.25 1.95 13.77
CA ASP A 42 -1.50 3.08 14.67
C ASP A 42 -1.78 2.60 16.09
N THR A 43 -2.57 1.54 16.23
CA THR A 43 -2.90 0.93 17.53
C THR A 43 -1.68 0.32 18.20
N ILE A 44 -0.82 -0.39 17.45
CA ILE A 44 0.42 -1.00 17.99
C ILE A 44 1.40 0.09 18.44
N VAL A 45 1.57 1.15 17.64
CA VAL A 45 2.44 2.28 18.01
C VAL A 45 1.90 2.97 19.27
N GLN A 46 0.59 3.15 19.37
CA GLN A 46 0.00 3.75 20.57
C GLN A 46 0.14 2.87 21.81
N SER A 47 0.01 1.54 21.70
CA SER A 47 0.10 0.63 22.85
C SER A 47 1.53 0.37 23.34
N SER A 48 2.54 0.62 22.50
CA SER A 48 3.95 0.38 22.81
C SER A 48 4.70 1.61 23.33
N VAL A 49 4.08 2.80 23.31
CA VAL A 49 4.69 4.07 23.68
C VAL A 49 4.06 4.63 24.95
N ASP A 50 4.92 5.04 25.88
CA ASP A 50 4.56 5.69 27.14
C ASP A 50 3.75 6.99 26.88
N ASP A 51 2.71 7.24 27.67
CA ASP A 51 1.68 8.26 27.43
C ASP A 51 2.28 9.66 27.23
N GLY A 52 3.40 9.97 27.89
CA GLY A 52 4.10 11.25 27.78
C GLY A 52 4.70 11.55 26.40
N TYR A 53 4.94 10.52 25.58
CA TYR A 53 5.55 10.64 24.24
C TYR A 53 4.64 10.16 23.12
N ARG A 54 3.53 9.49 23.43
CA ARG A 54 2.59 8.89 22.47
C ARG A 54 2.18 9.87 21.37
N GLY A 55 1.80 11.10 21.72
CA GLY A 55 1.37 12.11 20.75
C GLY A 55 2.46 12.50 19.74
N ARG A 56 3.72 12.66 20.20
CA ARG A 56 4.83 13.06 19.32
C ARG A 56 5.24 11.93 18.38
N ILE A 57 5.31 10.71 18.91
CA ILE A 57 5.63 9.53 18.10
C ILE A 57 4.53 9.27 17.08
N PHE A 58 3.25 9.37 17.49
CA PHE A 58 2.11 9.22 16.59
C PHE A 58 2.14 10.24 15.45
N SER A 59 2.39 11.53 15.72
CA SER A 59 2.47 12.55 14.66
C SER A 59 3.60 12.29 13.65
N VAL A 60 4.77 11.81 14.10
CA VAL A 60 5.87 11.47 13.19
C VAL A 60 5.50 10.28 12.31
N TYR A 61 4.93 9.22 12.88
CA TYR A 61 4.48 8.05 12.12
C TYR A 61 3.39 8.41 11.11
N ASP A 62 2.39 9.20 11.52
CA ASP A 62 1.29 9.58 10.64
C ASP A 62 1.74 10.49 9.50
N VAL A 63 2.60 11.49 9.77
CA VAL A 63 3.14 12.37 8.71
C VAL A 63 3.99 11.57 7.74
N LEU A 64 4.90 10.69 8.20
CA LEU A 64 5.72 9.86 7.32
C LEU A 64 4.85 8.96 6.43
N PHE A 65 3.82 8.32 7.00
CA PHE A 65 2.91 7.47 6.23
C PHE A 65 2.15 8.26 5.17
N ASN A 66 1.57 9.41 5.53
CA ASN A 66 0.82 10.24 4.59
C ASN A 66 1.74 10.83 3.51
N VAL A 67 2.95 11.25 3.84
CA VAL A 67 3.95 11.72 2.86
C VAL A 67 4.34 10.62 1.89
N ALA A 68 4.57 9.40 2.38
CA ALA A 68 4.86 8.26 1.51
C ALA A 68 3.68 7.92 0.58
N PHE A 69 2.45 7.97 1.10
CA PHE A 69 1.24 7.69 0.32
C PHE A 69 1.02 8.73 -0.79
N VAL A 70 1.11 10.02 -0.45
CA VAL A 70 1.00 11.12 -1.43
C VAL A 70 2.15 11.07 -2.43
N GLY A 71 3.37 10.78 -1.99
CA GLY A 71 4.54 10.63 -2.85
C GLY A 71 4.36 9.51 -3.89
N ALA A 72 3.83 8.36 -3.48
CA ALA A 72 3.53 7.26 -4.40
C ALA A 72 2.49 7.68 -5.46
N ALA A 73 1.43 8.39 -5.06
CA ALA A 73 0.42 8.91 -5.99
C ALA A 73 1.02 9.93 -6.97
N ALA A 74 1.91 10.82 -6.50
CA ALA A 74 2.60 11.79 -7.35
C ALA A 74 3.49 11.12 -8.39
N VAL A 75 4.28 10.11 -7.99
CA VAL A 75 5.12 9.33 -8.92
C VAL A 75 4.24 8.60 -9.95
N ALA A 76 3.15 7.98 -9.52
CA ALA A 76 2.21 7.32 -10.43
C ALA A 76 1.64 8.31 -11.46
N ALA A 77 1.20 9.49 -11.02
CA ALA A 77 0.67 10.53 -11.90
C ALA A 77 1.70 11.03 -12.93
N LEU A 78 2.98 11.12 -12.56
CA LEU A 78 4.07 11.52 -13.47
C LEU A 78 4.45 10.43 -14.48
N MET A 79 4.30 9.17 -14.11
CA MET A 79 4.65 8.02 -14.99
C MET A 79 3.50 7.57 -15.88
N LEU A 80 2.27 7.98 -15.61
CA LEU A 80 1.10 7.53 -16.35
C LEU A 80 1.00 8.29 -17.70
N PRO A 81 0.91 7.59 -18.84
CA PRO A 81 0.64 8.23 -20.12
C PRO A 81 -0.78 8.85 -20.14
N PRO A 82 -1.09 9.77 -21.08
CA PRO A 82 -2.33 10.55 -21.08
C PRO A 82 -3.63 9.71 -21.16
N ASP A 83 -3.52 8.49 -21.65
CA ASP A 83 -4.59 7.49 -21.72
C ASP A 83 -4.79 6.71 -20.42
N GLY A 84 -3.93 6.94 -19.42
CA GLY A 84 -4.03 6.35 -18.09
C GLY A 84 -3.54 4.90 -18.00
N ARG A 85 -3.02 4.33 -19.10
CA ARG A 85 -2.72 2.90 -19.22
C ARG A 85 -1.23 2.66 -19.29
N SER A 86 -0.64 2.12 -18.23
CA SER A 86 0.79 1.80 -18.20
C SER A 86 1.04 0.39 -17.68
N ALA A 87 1.27 -0.55 -18.59
CA ALA A 87 1.63 -1.92 -18.22
C ALA A 87 2.95 -1.98 -17.44
N SER A 88 3.91 -1.09 -17.72
CA SER A 88 5.16 -0.98 -16.95
C SER A 88 4.91 -0.50 -15.52
N LEU A 89 3.99 0.45 -15.30
CA LEU A 89 3.60 0.88 -13.96
C LEU A 89 2.96 -0.27 -13.16
N VAL A 90 2.03 -1.01 -13.78
CA VAL A 90 1.37 -2.17 -13.16
C VAL A 90 2.38 -3.26 -12.79
N VAL A 91 3.31 -3.59 -13.69
CA VAL A 91 4.37 -4.58 -13.42
C VAL A 91 5.31 -4.10 -12.31
N THR A 92 5.65 -2.81 -12.30
CA THR A 92 6.50 -2.21 -11.26
C THR A 92 5.82 -2.29 -9.89
N LEU A 93 4.53 -1.96 -9.80
CA LEU A 93 3.75 -2.07 -8.56
C LEU A 93 3.66 -3.53 -8.07
N ALA A 94 3.37 -4.48 -8.97
CA ALA A 94 3.36 -5.90 -8.65
C ALA A 94 4.72 -6.41 -8.14
N ALA A 95 5.82 -5.95 -8.74
CA ALA A 95 7.18 -6.30 -8.30
C ALA A 95 7.49 -5.72 -6.91
N VAL A 96 7.13 -4.46 -6.67
CA VAL A 96 7.31 -3.80 -5.36
C VAL A 96 6.49 -4.51 -4.28
N TYR A 97 5.22 -4.82 -4.53
CA TYR A 97 4.38 -5.53 -3.57
C TYR A 97 4.92 -6.94 -3.27
N THR A 98 5.40 -7.64 -4.29
CA THR A 98 6.03 -8.96 -4.13
C THR A 98 7.31 -8.87 -3.30
N ALA A 99 8.19 -7.92 -3.59
CA ALA A 99 9.44 -7.71 -2.85
C ALA A 99 9.18 -7.41 -1.37
N ILE A 100 8.21 -6.54 -1.08
CA ILE A 100 7.77 -6.22 0.28
C ILE A 100 7.18 -7.46 0.98
N ALA A 101 6.37 -8.25 0.30
CA ALA A 101 5.80 -9.48 0.87
C ALA A 101 6.89 -10.50 1.21
N VAL A 102 7.88 -10.68 0.32
CA VAL A 102 9.03 -11.57 0.54
C VAL A 102 9.91 -11.09 1.70
N ALA A 103 10.20 -9.78 1.78
CA ALA A 103 10.98 -9.21 2.87
C ALA A 103 10.33 -9.49 4.24
N MET A 104 9.03 -9.23 4.36
CA MET A 104 8.29 -9.51 5.60
C MET A 104 8.26 -11.00 5.94
N ALA A 105 8.02 -11.87 4.96
CA ALA A 105 8.02 -13.31 5.18
C ALA A 105 9.38 -13.82 5.67
N ARG A 106 10.48 -13.17 5.24
CA ARG A 106 11.82 -13.47 5.77
C ARG A 106 12.04 -12.97 7.19
N PHE A 107 11.51 -11.81 7.55
CA PHE A 107 11.59 -11.29 8.92
C PHE A 107 10.73 -12.08 9.92
N GLU A 108 9.60 -12.65 9.48
CA GLU A 108 8.77 -13.52 10.34
C GLU A 108 9.38 -14.91 10.56
N MET A 109 10.39 -15.29 9.77
CA MET A 109 11.10 -16.58 9.85
C MET A 109 12.43 -16.49 10.64
N GLN A 110 12.79 -15.29 11.12
CA GLN A 110 13.94 -15.04 12.00
C GLN A 110 13.45 -14.77 13.43
#